data_AF-A0A067SCC6-F1
#
_entry.id   AF-A0A067SCC6-F1
#
_cell.length_a   1.000
_cell.length_b   1.000
_cell.length_c   1.000
_cell.angle_alpha   90.00
_cell.angle_beta   90.00
_cell.angle_gamma   90.00
#
_symmetry.space_group_name_H-M   'P 1'
#
loop_
_entity.id
_entity.type
_entity.pdbx_description
1 polymer ?
#
loop_
_entity_poly.entity_id
_entity_poly.type
_entity_poly.pdbx_seq_one_letter_code
_entity_poly.pdbx_strand_id
1 'polypeptide(L)'
;MTLQTSIYSTFWLNDSSDSSNNRNCAFAEAIISPAKYALFQILGYHFLLAAHQLDATPPLSSFSAAKVGAFGGTALGLFYVFMLFKRRNPPRNDVPYLEPHAFSMLCKEMACSAVASIIGAYADGFHDHCVLFFLTISGFLGPFIFLVILFGVLGLVIAVVRNIAKLKSCWVGY
;
A
#
# COMPACT_ATOMS: atom_id res chain seq x y z
N MET A 1 6.94 2.10 -32.87
CA MET A 1 5.85 2.49 -31.94
C MET A 1 5.21 1.22 -31.37
N THR A 2 5.84 0.56 -30.41
CA THR A 2 5.40 -0.77 -29.89
C THR A 2 5.93 -0.99 -28.46
N LEU A 3 5.79 0.01 -27.60
CA LEU A 3 6.26 -0.03 -26.21
C LEU A 3 5.17 0.33 -25.18
N GLN A 4 3.93 0.51 -25.63
CA GLN A 4 2.81 0.93 -24.78
C GLN A 4 1.94 -0.24 -24.29
N THR A 5 2.16 -1.46 -24.78
CA THR A 5 1.35 -2.65 -24.44
C THR A 5 1.98 -3.54 -23.37
N SER A 6 3.27 -3.37 -23.05
CA SER A 6 4.01 -4.26 -22.12
C SER A 6 3.70 -4.00 -20.64
N ILE A 7 3.24 -2.79 -20.29
CA ILE A 7 2.99 -2.41 -18.88
C ILE A 7 1.58 -2.84 -18.42
N TYR A 8 0.65 -3.08 -19.35
CA TYR A 8 -0.73 -3.44 -19.01
C TYR A 8 -0.94 -4.95 -18.80
N SER A 9 -0.03 -5.80 -19.27
CA SER A 9 -0.20 -7.26 -19.27
C SER A 9 0.21 -7.97 -17.98
N THR A 10 1.01 -7.33 -17.12
CA THR A 10 1.45 -7.89 -15.82
C THR A 10 0.46 -7.62 -14.68
N PHE A 11 -0.67 -6.97 -14.99
CA PHE A 11 -1.54 -6.31 -14.03
C PHE A 11 -2.72 -7.18 -13.60
N TRP A 12 -2.45 -8.26 -12.85
CA TRP A 12 -3.44 -9.14 -12.21
C TRP A 12 -4.10 -10.15 -13.16
N LEU A 13 -3.88 -11.45 -12.90
CA LEU A 13 -4.87 -12.53 -13.04
C LEU A 13 -4.23 -13.90 -12.75
N ASN A 14 -4.59 -14.51 -11.63
CA ASN A 14 -4.62 -15.97 -11.50
C ASN A 14 -5.75 -16.33 -10.52
N ASP A 15 -6.95 -16.64 -11.03
CA ASP A 15 -7.72 -17.80 -10.58
C ASP A 15 -8.94 -18.04 -11.50
N SER A 16 -9.11 -19.27 -11.99
CA SER A 16 -10.03 -19.65 -13.07
C SER A 16 -11.31 -20.36 -12.60
N SER A 17 -11.67 -20.26 -11.33
CA SER A 17 -12.99 -20.70 -10.82
C SER A 17 -13.81 -19.59 -10.15
N ASP A 18 -13.25 -18.39 -9.98
CA ASP A 18 -13.71 -17.41 -8.98
C ASP A 18 -13.95 -15.98 -9.56
N SER A 19 -14.53 -15.90 -10.75
CA SER A 19 -14.77 -14.64 -11.47
C SER A 19 -15.62 -13.60 -10.69
N SER A 20 -16.58 -14.05 -9.86
CA SER A 20 -17.36 -13.17 -8.99
C SER A 20 -16.59 -12.78 -7.73
N ASN A 21 -15.94 -13.74 -7.07
CA ASN A 21 -15.14 -13.50 -5.87
C ASN A 21 -13.98 -12.53 -6.13
N ASN A 22 -13.27 -12.70 -7.26
CA ASN A 22 -12.17 -11.81 -7.63
C ASN A 22 -12.64 -10.38 -7.91
N ARG A 23 -13.84 -10.18 -8.46
CA ARG A 23 -14.43 -8.84 -8.66
C ARG A 23 -14.86 -8.20 -7.34
N ASN A 24 -15.43 -8.99 -6.43
CA ASN A 24 -15.84 -8.52 -5.10
C ASN A 24 -14.62 -8.13 -4.26
N CYS A 25 -13.54 -8.92 -4.27
CA CYS A 25 -12.28 -8.60 -3.61
C CYS A 25 -11.64 -7.33 -4.18
N ALA A 26 -11.60 -7.20 -5.51
CA ALA A 26 -11.10 -6.00 -6.19
C ALA A 26 -11.90 -4.74 -5.83
N PHE A 27 -13.22 -4.85 -5.73
CA PHE A 27 -14.09 -3.74 -5.34
C PHE A 27 -13.90 -3.36 -3.86
N ALA A 28 -13.79 -4.36 -2.97
CA ALA A 28 -13.50 -4.14 -1.56
C ALA A 28 -12.13 -3.45 -1.37
N GLU A 29 -11.11 -3.86 -2.12
CA GLU A 29 -9.80 -3.21 -2.11
C GLU A 29 -9.89 -1.75 -2.57
N ALA A 30 -10.68 -1.47 -3.61
CA ALA A 30 -10.88 -0.10 -4.08
C ALA A 30 -11.57 0.80 -3.05
N ILE A 31 -12.53 0.26 -2.29
CA ILE A 31 -13.22 1.00 -1.21
C ILE A 31 -12.27 1.28 -0.04
N ILE A 32 -11.39 0.34 0.30
CA ILE A 32 -10.45 0.47 1.41
C ILE A 32 -9.22 1.30 1.02
N SER A 33 -8.95 1.47 -0.28
CA SER A 33 -7.79 2.19 -0.81
C SER A 33 -7.55 3.57 -0.16
N PRO A 34 -8.54 4.47 0.01
CA PRO A 34 -8.30 5.77 0.66
C PRO A 34 -7.70 5.64 2.07
N ALA A 35 -8.23 4.71 2.88
CA ALA A 35 -7.73 4.47 4.24
C ALA A 35 -6.33 3.84 4.22
N LYS A 36 -6.11 2.88 3.32
CA LYS A 36 -4.80 2.21 3.12
C LYS A 36 -3.70 3.22 2.77
N TYR A 37 -3.94 4.07 1.77
CA TYR A 37 -2.96 5.08 1.36
C TYR A 37 -2.80 6.22 2.37
N ALA A 38 -3.86 6.59 3.11
CA ALA A 38 -3.73 7.52 4.24
C ALA A 38 -2.82 6.97 5.33
N LEU A 39 -2.98 5.69 5.70
CA LEU A 39 -2.11 5.03 6.68
C LEU A 39 -0.65 4.97 6.21
N PHE A 40 -0.40 4.60 4.95
CA PHE A 40 0.94 4.59 4.40
C PHE A 40 1.58 5.99 4.44
N GLN A 41 0.83 7.01 4.06
CA GLN A 41 1.31 8.39 4.08
C GLN A 41 1.65 8.86 5.51
N ILE A 42 0.81 8.55 6.49
CA ILE A 42 1.05 8.87 7.91
C ILE A 42 2.31 8.15 8.42
N LEU A 43 2.44 6.85 8.15
CA LEU A 43 3.57 6.05 8.61
C LEU A 43 4.90 6.55 8.02
N GLY A 44 4.92 6.80 6.71
CA GLY A 44 6.10 7.38 6.06
C GLY A 44 6.43 8.77 6.60
N TYR A 45 5.41 9.60 6.85
CA TYR A 45 5.58 10.94 7.42
C TYR A 45 6.27 10.88 8.79
N HIS A 46 5.74 10.04 9.70
CA HIS A 46 6.29 9.89 11.04
C HIS A 46 7.68 9.26 11.05
N PHE A 47 7.99 8.36 10.12
CA PHE A 47 9.34 7.80 9.99
C PHE A 47 10.36 8.84 9.58
N LEU A 48 10.04 9.67 8.59
CA LEU A 48 10.92 10.76 8.17
C LEU A 48 11.07 11.83 9.28
N LEU A 49 10.01 12.08 10.05
CA LEU A 49 10.04 12.94 11.24
C LEU A 49 10.98 12.38 12.31
N ALA A 50 10.89 11.08 12.60
CA ALA A 50 11.78 10.41 13.54
C ALA A 50 13.23 10.35 13.05
N ALA A 51 13.45 10.35 11.73
CA ALA A 51 14.77 10.36 11.12
C ALA A 51 15.42 11.76 11.04
N HIS A 52 14.81 12.79 11.67
CA HIS A 52 15.28 14.18 11.64
C HIS A 52 15.42 14.80 10.24
N GLN A 53 14.75 14.23 9.22
CA GLN A 53 14.81 14.75 7.85
C GLN A 53 13.89 15.95 7.61
N LEU A 54 13.01 16.31 8.56
CA LEU A 54 12.09 17.46 8.44
C LEU A 54 12.60 18.78 8.99
N ASP A 55 13.79 18.85 9.60
CA ASP A 55 14.30 20.10 10.16
C ASP A 55 14.43 21.22 9.09
N ALA A 56 14.39 20.87 7.80
CA ALA A 56 14.43 21.78 6.67
C ALA A 56 13.07 22.20 6.08
N THR A 57 11.93 21.65 6.56
CA THR A 57 10.59 21.94 6.00
C THR A 57 9.61 22.37 7.10
N PRO A 58 8.67 23.29 6.80
CA PRO A 58 7.66 23.70 7.78
C PRO A 58 6.88 22.48 8.27
N PRO A 59 6.59 22.38 9.59
CA PRO A 59 5.96 21.21 10.17
C PRO A 59 4.55 21.05 9.57
N LEU A 60 4.39 20.07 8.68
CA LEU A 60 3.07 19.66 8.23
C LEU A 60 2.34 18.96 9.39
N SER A 61 1.05 19.24 9.55
CA SER A 61 0.24 18.47 10.49
C SER A 61 0.09 17.04 9.98
N SER A 62 0.15 16.04 10.86
CA SER A 62 -0.18 14.64 10.52
C SER A 62 -1.56 14.51 9.86
N PHE A 63 -2.49 15.42 10.18
CA PHE A 63 -3.79 15.50 9.54
C PHE A 63 -3.69 15.85 8.04
N SER A 64 -2.79 16.75 7.67
CA SER A 64 -2.56 17.11 6.25
C SER A 64 -1.91 15.93 5.49
N ALA A 65 -0.96 15.24 6.10
CA ALA A 65 -0.39 14.02 5.52
C ALA A 65 -1.47 12.95 5.29
N ALA A 66 -2.35 12.70 6.28
CA ALA A 66 -3.47 11.77 6.13
C ALA A 66 -4.43 12.18 5.00
N LYS A 67 -4.74 13.47 4.91
CA LYS A 67 -5.61 14.05 3.88
C LYS A 67 -5.04 13.84 2.48
N VAL A 68 -3.75 14.13 2.27
CA VAL A 68 -3.03 13.88 1.03
C VAL A 68 -3.12 12.41 0.62
N GLY A 69 -2.80 11.49 1.54
CA GLY A 69 -2.89 10.05 1.27
C GLY A 69 -4.32 9.59 0.93
N ALA A 70 -5.33 10.11 1.63
CA ALA A 70 -6.74 9.78 1.39
C ALA A 70 -7.25 10.28 0.03
N PHE A 71 -6.94 11.52 -0.36
CA PHE A 71 -7.31 12.06 -1.68
C PHE A 71 -6.65 11.28 -2.82
N GLY A 72 -5.35 11.05 -2.70
CA GLY A 72 -4.59 10.23 -3.66
C GLY A 72 -5.16 8.82 -3.79
N GLY A 73 -5.44 8.18 -2.66
CA GLY A 73 -6.02 6.84 -2.61
C GLY A 73 -7.43 6.76 -3.18
N THR A 74 -8.24 7.83 -3.00
CA THR A 74 -9.57 7.93 -3.61
C THR A 74 -9.48 8.06 -5.12
N ALA A 75 -8.57 8.88 -5.64
CA ALA A 75 -8.37 9.03 -7.08
C ALA A 75 -7.93 7.70 -7.73
N LEU A 76 -6.99 6.98 -7.12
CA LEU A 76 -6.59 5.66 -7.60
C LEU A 76 -7.71 4.62 -7.48
N GLY A 77 -8.46 4.62 -6.37
CA GLY A 77 -9.59 3.73 -6.17
C GLY A 77 -10.68 3.93 -7.23
N LEU A 78 -11.04 5.19 -7.50
CA LEU A 78 -12.01 5.52 -8.56
C LEU A 78 -11.51 5.13 -9.95
N PHE A 79 -10.23 5.39 -10.26
CA PHE A 79 -9.63 4.98 -11.52
C PHE A 79 -9.67 3.46 -11.70
N TYR A 80 -9.37 2.72 -10.62
CA TYR A 80 -9.42 1.26 -10.61
C TYR A 80 -10.85 0.73 -10.81
N VAL A 81 -11.83 1.28 -10.11
CA VAL A 81 -13.26 0.94 -10.28
C VAL A 81 -13.72 1.23 -11.71
N PHE A 82 -13.33 2.38 -12.28
CA PHE A 82 -13.63 2.71 -13.67
C PHE A 82 -13.04 1.69 -14.65
N MET A 83 -11.80 1.26 -14.42
CA MET A 83 -11.18 0.20 -15.22
C MET A 83 -11.90 -1.14 -15.09
N LEU A 84 -12.37 -1.50 -13.89
CA LEU A 84 -13.17 -2.71 -13.66
C LEU A 84 -14.48 -2.68 -14.48
N PHE A 85 -15.17 -1.54 -14.51
CA PHE A 85 -16.39 -1.37 -15.31
C PHE A 85 -16.14 -1.44 -16.83
N LYS A 86 -14.98 -0.96 -17.31
CA LYS A 86 -14.64 -0.95 -18.74
C LYS A 86 -14.20 -2.32 -19.26
N ARG A 87 -13.77 -3.24 -18.39
CA ARG A 87 -13.22 -4.55 -18.79
C ARG A 87 -14.35 -5.53 -19.13
N ARG A 88 -14.78 -5.54 -20.40
CA ARG A 88 -15.91 -6.35 -20.89
C ARG A 88 -15.61 -7.84 -21.07
N ASN A 89 -14.34 -8.24 -21.16
CA ASN A 89 -13.89 -9.65 -21.18
C ASN A 89 -12.49 -9.76 -20.54
N PRO A 90 -12.25 -10.69 -19.61
CA PRO A 90 -10.90 -10.93 -19.10
C PRO A 90 -10.06 -11.61 -20.20
N PRO A 91 -8.84 -11.13 -20.49
CA PRO A 91 -7.93 -11.84 -21.37
C PRO A 91 -7.55 -13.18 -20.72
N ARG A 92 -7.82 -14.26 -21.44
CA ARG A 92 -7.40 -15.63 -21.13
C ARG A 92 -5.95 -15.75 -21.56
N ASN A 93 -5.00 -15.85 -20.64
CA ASN A 93 -3.60 -16.10 -20.99
C ASN A 93 -2.98 -17.08 -20.01
N ASP A 94 -2.75 -18.27 -20.53
CA ASP A 94 -2.03 -19.38 -19.94
C ASP A 94 -0.52 -19.09 -20.01
N VAL A 95 0.11 -18.62 -18.94
CA VAL A 95 1.58 -18.68 -18.83
C VAL A 95 2.01 -18.90 -17.38
N PRO A 96 2.71 -20.01 -17.07
CA PRO A 96 3.12 -20.32 -15.70
C PRO A 96 4.45 -19.60 -15.40
N TYR A 97 4.39 -18.47 -14.69
CA TYR A 97 5.61 -17.82 -14.18
C TYR A 97 5.69 -17.96 -12.66
N LEU A 98 6.51 -18.93 -12.23
CA LEU A 98 7.14 -18.94 -10.90
C LEU A 98 8.06 -17.71 -10.80
N GLU A 99 7.60 -16.61 -10.21
CA GLU A 99 8.44 -15.47 -9.83
C GLU A 99 8.10 -15.00 -8.41
N PRO A 100 9.02 -14.30 -7.71
CA PRO A 100 8.87 -13.94 -6.29
C PRO A 100 7.78 -12.85 -6.11
N HIS A 101 6.52 -13.28 -6.04
CA HIS A 101 5.35 -12.41 -6.02
C HIS A 101 5.37 -11.33 -4.93
N ALA A 102 5.88 -11.64 -3.73
CA ALA A 102 5.83 -10.72 -2.60
C ALA A 102 6.63 -9.43 -2.83
N PHE A 103 7.82 -9.52 -3.44
CA PHE A 103 8.64 -8.34 -3.70
C PHE A 103 8.04 -7.48 -4.82
N SER A 104 7.54 -8.11 -5.89
CA SER A 104 6.87 -7.39 -6.98
C SER A 104 5.61 -6.65 -6.50
N MET A 105 4.84 -7.26 -5.59
CA MET A 105 3.66 -6.65 -4.99
C MET A 105 4.03 -5.46 -4.11
N LEU A 106 5.09 -5.57 -3.31
CA LEU A 106 5.57 -4.46 -2.49
C LEU A 106 6.02 -3.27 -3.35
N CYS A 107 6.85 -3.50 -4.37
CA CYS A 107 7.30 -2.43 -5.26
C CYS A 107 6.12 -1.74 -5.96
N LYS A 108 5.09 -2.51 -6.33
CA LYS A 108 3.86 -1.97 -6.90
C LYS A 108 3.12 -1.08 -5.91
N GLU A 109 2.96 -1.51 -4.66
CA GLU A 109 2.33 -0.73 -3.60
C GLU A 109 3.11 0.55 -3.28
N MET A 110 4.44 0.49 -3.25
CA MET A 110 5.31 1.67 -3.10
C MET A 110 5.10 2.67 -4.23
N ALA A 111 5.07 2.20 -5.48
CA ALA A 111 4.85 3.06 -6.64
C ALA A 111 3.44 3.66 -6.64
N CYS A 112 2.41 2.86 -6.38
CA CYS A 112 1.03 3.34 -6.30
C CYS A 112 0.85 4.35 -5.15
N SER A 113 1.45 4.09 -3.99
CA SER A 113 1.41 4.99 -2.84
C SER A 113 2.12 6.31 -3.16
N ALA A 114 3.30 6.29 -3.79
CA ALA A 114 3.98 7.51 -4.22
C ALA A 114 3.13 8.34 -5.22
N VAL A 115 2.51 7.67 -6.20
CA VAL A 115 1.62 8.34 -7.17
C VAL A 115 0.38 8.92 -6.48
N ALA A 116 -0.22 8.19 -5.54
CA ALA A 116 -1.31 8.70 -4.71
C ALA A 116 -0.88 9.97 -3.96
N SER A 117 0.29 9.97 -3.33
CA SER A 117 0.79 11.12 -2.59
C SER A 117 1.01 12.34 -3.48
N ILE A 118 1.52 12.15 -4.70
CA ILE A 118 1.66 13.23 -5.69
C ILE A 118 0.28 13.81 -6.03
N ILE A 119 -0.67 12.96 -6.43
CA ILE A 119 -2.04 13.39 -6.79
C ILE A 119 -2.71 14.11 -5.62
N GLY A 120 -2.60 13.55 -4.41
CA GLY A 120 -3.17 14.11 -3.20
C GLY A 120 -2.55 15.45 -2.81
N ALA A 121 -1.23 15.60 -2.98
CA ALA A 121 -0.53 16.83 -2.64
C ALA A 121 -0.92 17.96 -3.61
N TYR A 122 -1.03 17.67 -4.91
CA TYR A 122 -1.56 18.63 -5.89
C TYR A 122 -3.02 18.99 -5.59
N ALA A 123 -3.86 18.01 -5.24
CA ALA A 123 -5.26 18.25 -4.90
C ALA A 123 -5.43 19.09 -3.62
N ASP A 124 -4.52 18.97 -2.66
CA ASP A 124 -4.52 19.77 -1.42
C ASP A 124 -3.83 21.15 -1.59
N GLY A 125 -3.33 21.45 -2.79
CA GLY A 125 -2.76 22.75 -3.14
C GLY A 125 -1.28 22.93 -2.80
N PHE A 126 -0.55 21.86 -2.49
CA PHE A 126 0.90 21.91 -2.30
C PHE A 126 1.62 22.00 -3.65
N HIS A 127 2.23 23.15 -3.92
CA HIS A 127 3.00 23.42 -5.15
C HIS A 127 4.51 23.57 -4.89
N ASP A 128 4.92 23.62 -3.62
CA ASP A 128 6.32 23.70 -3.25
C ASP A 128 7.03 22.36 -3.55
N HIS A 129 8.10 22.43 -4.34
CA HIS A 129 8.87 21.26 -4.76
C HIS A 129 9.46 20.48 -3.58
N CYS A 130 9.90 21.16 -2.53
CA CYS A 130 10.47 20.52 -1.34
C CYS A 130 9.39 19.72 -0.59
N VAL A 131 8.20 20.31 -0.42
CA VAL A 131 7.07 19.66 0.25
C VAL A 131 6.52 18.50 -0.57
N LEU A 132 6.42 18.67 -1.90
CA LEU A 132 5.98 17.61 -2.81
C LEU A 132 6.93 16.41 -2.80
N PHE A 133 8.24 16.67 -2.88
CA PHE A 133 9.26 15.62 -2.81
C PHE A 133 9.17 14.86 -1.49
N PHE A 134 9.03 15.59 -0.39
CA PHE A 134 8.90 15.01 0.93
C PHE A 134 7.65 14.13 1.08
N LEU A 135 6.48 14.62 0.64
CA LEU A 135 5.23 13.88 0.66
C LEU A 135 5.27 12.65 -0.27
N THR A 136 6.04 12.71 -1.36
CA THR A 136 6.23 11.57 -2.28
C THR A 136 7.10 10.49 -1.65
N ILE A 137 8.21 10.87 -1.00
CA ILE A 137 9.09 9.93 -0.31
C ILE A 137 8.39 9.27 0.86
N SER A 138 7.61 10.03 1.65
CA SER A 138 6.82 9.44 2.73
C SER A 138 5.80 8.44 2.19
N GLY A 139 5.12 8.78 1.08
CA GLY A 139 4.22 7.86 0.38
C GLY A 139 4.91 6.58 -0.08
N PHE A 140 6.13 6.69 -0.63
CA PHE A 140 6.92 5.54 -1.08
C PHE A 140 7.40 4.64 0.06
N LEU A 141 7.87 5.23 1.17
CA LEU A 141 8.36 4.48 2.34
C LEU A 141 7.24 3.87 3.18
N GLY A 142 6.04 4.45 3.15
CA GLY A 142 4.88 4.02 3.94
C GLY A 142 4.59 2.51 3.88
N PRO A 143 4.42 1.90 2.69
CA PRO A 143 4.18 0.46 2.55
C PRO A 143 5.29 -0.41 3.14
N PHE A 144 6.56 0.01 3.00
CA PHE A 144 7.69 -0.70 3.58
C PHE A 144 7.62 -0.70 5.10
N ILE A 145 7.43 0.48 5.70
CA ILE A 145 7.34 0.65 7.15
C ILE A 145 6.15 -0.13 7.70
N PHE A 146 5.01 -0.08 7.01
CA PHE A 146 3.83 -0.86 7.38
C PHE A 146 4.14 -2.36 7.45
N LEU A 147 4.83 -2.92 6.45
CA LEU A 147 5.25 -4.32 6.46
C LEU A 147 6.20 -4.66 7.60
N VAL A 148 7.18 -3.80 7.87
CA VAL A 148 8.12 -3.99 8.99
C VAL A 148 7.37 -4.01 10.32
N ILE A 149 6.43 -3.07 10.54
CA ILE A 149 5.59 -3.03 11.75
C ILE A 149 4.71 -4.29 11.82
N LEU A 150 4.06 -4.67 10.73
CA LEU A 150 3.17 -5.83 10.69
C LEU A 150 3.91 -7.12 11.06
N PHE A 151 5.09 -7.36 10.48
CA PHE A 151 5.91 -8.52 10.82
C PHE A 151 6.47 -8.44 12.24
N GLY A 152 6.83 -7.24 12.73
CA GLY A 152 7.23 -7.03 14.11
C GLY A 152 6.14 -7.40 15.11
N VAL A 153 4.91 -6.93 14.88
CA VAL A 153 3.73 -7.26 15.70
C VAL A 153 3.43 -8.77 15.63
N LEU A 154 3.45 -9.36 14.45
CA LEU A 154 3.22 -10.80 14.28
C LEU A 154 4.27 -11.63 15.05
N GLY A 155 5.55 -11.27 14.94
CA GLY A 155 6.63 -11.91 15.68
C GLY A 155 6.45 -11.78 17.19
N LEU A 156 6.03 -10.60 17.67
CA LEU A 156 5.74 -10.36 19.07
C LEU A 156 4.60 -11.26 19.58
N VAL A 157 3.49 -11.34 18.84
CA VAL A 157 2.34 -12.20 19.20
C VAL A 157 2.78 -13.66 19.29
N ILE A 158 3.56 -14.15 18.33
CA ILE A 158 4.08 -15.52 18.35
C ILE A 158 4.96 -15.73 19.58
N ALA A 159 5.86 -14.79 19.91
CA ALA A 159 6.72 -14.88 21.08
C ALA A 159 5.89 -14.93 22.38
N VAL A 160 4.89 -14.05 22.53
CA VAL A 160 4.00 -14.00 23.69
C VAL A 160 3.25 -15.33 23.85
N VAL A 161 2.62 -15.83 22.79
CA VAL A 161 1.87 -17.10 22.83
C VAL A 161 2.78 -18.28 23.21
N ARG A 162 4.00 -18.34 22.65
CA ARG A 162 4.98 -19.39 23.01
C ARG A 162 5.41 -19.30 24.46
N ASN A 163 5.61 -18.09 24.99
CA ASN A 163 5.97 -17.90 26.39
C ASN A 163 4.83 -18.29 27.34
N ILE A 164 3.58 -17.96 27.01
CA ILE A 164 2.39 -18.38 27.77
C ILE A 164 2.25 -19.91 27.76
N ALA A 165 2.43 -20.55 26.61
CA ALA A 165 2.36 -22.01 26.48
C ALA A 165 3.45 -22.74 27.30
N LYS A 166 4.67 -22.20 27.32
CA LYS A 166 5.76 -22.72 28.17
C LYS A 166 5.45 -22.57 29.65
N LEU A 167 4.97 -21.39 30.07
CA LEU A 167 4.59 -21.13 31.46
C LEU A 167 3.48 -22.09 31.92
N LYS A 168 2.45 -22.31 31.09
CA LYS A 168 1.37 -23.25 31.38
C LYS A 168 1.86 -24.70 31.52
N SER A 169 2.83 -25.10 30.69
CA SER A 169 3.40 -26.46 30.75
C SER A 169 4.26 -26.68 32.00
N CYS A 170 4.99 -25.66 32.47
CA CYS A 170 5.70 -25.72 33.75
C CYS A 170 4.74 -25.79 34.96
N TRP A 171 3.57 -25.16 34.86
CA TRP A 171 2.60 -25.11 35.97
C TRP A 171 1.79 -26.40 36.13
N VAL A 172 1.56 -27.16 35.04
CA VAL A 172 0.84 -28.45 35.06
C VAL A 172 1.77 -29.62 35.39
N GLY A 173 3.09 -29.42 35.33
CA GLY A 173 4.10 -30.42 35.69
C GLY A 173 4.52 -30.42 37.17
N TYR A 174 3.93 -29.56 37.99
CA TYR A 174 4.05 -29.50 39.46
C TYR A 174 2.74 -29.97 40.10
#